data_AF-E3LYJ4-F1
#
_entry.id   AF-E3LYJ4-F1
#
_cell.length_a   1.000
_cell.length_b   1.000
_cell.length_c   1.000
_cell.angle_alpha   90.00
_cell.angle_beta   90.00
_cell.angle_gamma   90.00
#
_symmetry.space_group_name_H-M   'P 1'
#
loop_
_entity.id
_entity.type
_entity.pdbx_description
1 polymer ?
#
loop_
_entity_poly.entity_id
_entity_poly.type
_entity_poly.pdbx_seq_one_letter_code
_entity_poly.pdbx_strand_id
1 'polypeptide(L)'
;MDHVSLLKQFVGMCQTNPGVLHSPEFAFFKDYLVSLGATLPPKPAEKPAPEGKCPMSEEPKEPKEQNKQNEEKPAESEIPKPAEIPFPEIDNEGVIEAEEAVALPMGDSSKEPTDEEVEKASEERGKAQEAFSNGDFDAALTHFTAAIEANPGSAMLHAKRANVLLKLKRPISAIADCDKAISINPDSAQGYKFRGRANRLLGKWVEAKTDLATACKLDYDEAANEWLKEVEPNKFYIIIIV
;
A
#
# COMPACT_ATOMS: atom_id res chain seq x y z
N MET A 1 -3.22 22.01 4.73
CA MET A 1 -2.49 21.79 6.00
C MET A 1 -1.08 22.31 5.77
N ASP A 2 -0.55 23.16 6.64
CA ASP A 2 0.72 23.86 6.43
C ASP A 2 1.92 22.95 6.79
N HIS A 3 2.67 22.52 5.77
CA HIS A 3 3.83 21.63 5.90
C HIS A 3 4.93 22.20 6.81
N VAL A 4 5.04 23.53 6.89
CA VAL A 4 6.02 24.20 7.75
C VAL A 4 5.66 24.00 9.23
N SER A 5 4.38 23.92 9.56
CA SER A 5 3.91 23.73 10.92
C SER A 5 4.17 22.31 11.45
N LEU A 6 4.03 21.28 10.60
CA LEU A 6 4.34 19.90 10.97
C LEU A 6 5.84 19.67 11.20
N LEU A 7 6.69 20.25 10.35
CA LEU A 7 8.14 20.18 10.53
C LEU A 7 8.58 20.86 11.84
N LYS A 8 8.01 22.02 12.17
CA LYS A 8 8.29 22.69 13.45
C LYS A 8 7.94 21.83 14.66
N GLN A 9 6.83 21.09 14.60
CA GLN A 9 6.42 20.20 15.68
C GLN A 9 7.37 19.01 15.83
N PHE A 10 7.76 18.38 14.72
CA PHE A 10 8.72 17.28 14.74
C PHE A 10 10.08 17.72 15.31
N VAL A 11 10.58 18.89 14.90
CA VAL A 11 11.81 19.47 15.46
C VAL A 11 11.68 19.69 16.97
N GLY A 12 10.53 20.18 17.45
CA GLY A 12 10.26 20.32 18.88
C GLY A 12 10.26 18.97 19.64
N MET A 13 9.75 17.91 19.02
CA MET A 13 9.79 16.56 19.59
C MET A 13 11.23 16.06 19.70
N CYS A 14 12.05 16.21 18.66
CA CYS A 14 13.46 15.82 18.69
C CYS A 14 14.27 16.61 19.73
N GLN A 15 13.92 17.88 19.97
CA GLN A 15 14.53 18.69 21.04
C GLN A 15 14.16 18.19 22.44
N THR A 16 12.93 17.70 22.60
CA THR A 16 12.41 17.23 23.91
C THR A 16 12.86 15.80 24.22
N ASN A 17 12.92 14.93 23.22
CA ASN A 17 13.40 13.57 23.34
C ASN A 17 14.34 13.21 22.18
N PRO A 18 15.65 13.46 22.34
CA PRO A 18 16.62 13.15 21.30
C PRO A 18 16.78 11.64 21.03
N GLY A 19 16.27 10.78 21.92
CA GLY A 19 16.28 9.32 21.76
C GLY A 19 15.46 8.82 20.56
N VAL A 20 14.45 9.60 20.12
CA VAL A 20 13.60 9.26 18.97
C VAL A 20 14.42 9.08 17.69
N LEU A 21 15.53 9.81 17.55
CA LEU A 21 16.44 9.71 16.40
C LEU A 21 17.19 8.37 16.32
N HIS A 22 17.15 7.56 17.38
CA HIS A 22 17.74 6.21 17.41
C HIS A 22 16.73 5.09 17.18
N SER A 23 15.44 5.41 17.01
CA SER A 23 14.42 4.42 16.68
C SER A 23 14.59 3.92 15.24
N PRO A 24 14.31 2.63 14.97
CA PRO A 24 14.49 2.04 13.63
C PRO A 24 13.62 2.71 12.56
N GLU A 25 12.47 3.26 12.94
CA GLU A 25 11.56 4.01 12.06
C GLU A 25 12.18 5.29 11.47
N PHE A 26 13.15 5.89 12.16
CA PHE A 26 13.82 7.14 11.74
C PHE A 26 15.24 6.92 11.20
N ALA A 27 15.60 5.67 10.85
CA ALA A 27 16.94 5.34 10.37
C ALA A 27 17.35 6.16 9.13
N PHE A 28 16.45 6.32 8.16
CA PHE A 28 16.72 7.11 6.95
C PHE A 28 17.02 8.59 7.27
N PHE A 29 16.29 9.18 8.23
CA PHE A 29 16.46 10.57 8.63
C PHE A 29 17.75 10.78 9.43
N LYS A 30 18.11 9.81 10.27
CA LYS A 30 19.41 9.75 10.93
C LYS A 30 20.56 9.71 9.92
N ASP A 31 20.47 8.85 8.91
CA ASP A 31 21.50 8.73 7.87
C ASP A 31 21.64 10.03 7.06
N TYR A 32 20.51 10.67 6.76
CA TYR A 32 20.48 12.00 6.14
C TYR A 32 21.19 13.05 7.00
N LEU A 33 20.89 13.15 8.29
CA LEU A 33 21.56 14.09 9.20
C LEU A 33 23.07 13.86 9.31
N VAL A 34 23.49 12.60 9.37
CA VAL A 34 24.92 12.22 9.39
C VAL A 34 25.60 12.59 8.06
N SER A 35 24.92 12.43 6.92
CA SER A 35 25.44 12.84 5.61
C SER A 35 25.71 14.36 5.52
N LEU A 36 24.94 15.16 6.27
CA LEU A 36 25.14 16.60 6.39
C LEU A 36 26.19 16.99 7.44
N GLY A 37 26.84 16.01 8.09
CA GLY A 37 27.86 16.22 9.11
C GLY A 37 27.31 16.50 10.51
N ALA A 38 26.03 16.20 10.77
CA ALA A 38 25.45 16.40 12.11
C ALA A 38 25.90 15.30 13.09
N THR A 39 26.25 15.70 14.31
CA THR A 39 26.58 14.78 15.41
C THR A 39 25.35 14.54 16.28
N LEU A 40 24.90 13.28 16.39
CA LEU A 40 23.72 12.91 17.16
C LEU A 40 24.05 12.67 18.64
N PRO A 41 23.14 13.00 19.57
CA PRO A 41 23.33 12.74 21.00
C PRO A 41 23.36 11.23 21.29
N PRO A 42 24.05 10.80 22.37
CA PRO A 42 24.22 9.38 22.69
C PRO A 42 22.89 8.70 23.05
N LYS A 43 22.76 7.41 22.70
CA LYS A 43 21.57 6.58 22.97
C LYS A 43 21.30 6.54 24.50
N PRO A 44 20.08 6.88 24.98
CA PRO A 44 19.74 6.70 26.38
C PRO A 44 19.84 5.22 26.78
N ALA A 45 20.54 4.93 27.88
CA ALA A 45 20.74 3.56 28.36
C ALA A 45 19.41 2.97 28.87
N GLU A 46 18.96 1.88 28.26
CA GLU A 46 17.85 1.04 28.74
C GLU A 46 18.27 0.39 30.09
N LYS A 47 17.52 0.63 31.16
CA LYS A 47 17.68 -0.10 32.43
C LYS A 47 16.99 -1.46 32.32
N PRO A 48 17.61 -2.57 32.74
CA PRO A 48 16.96 -3.88 32.74
C PRO A 48 15.93 -4.00 33.88
N ALA A 49 14.84 -4.71 33.61
CA ALA A 49 13.75 -5.03 34.54
C ALA A 49 14.22 -5.94 35.70
N PRO A 50 13.69 -5.80 36.93
CA PRO A 50 14.02 -6.72 38.02
C PRO A 50 12.97 -7.82 38.20
N GLU A 51 13.40 -9.07 38.11
CA GLU A 51 12.72 -10.24 38.67
C GLU A 51 13.38 -10.65 40.00
N GLY A 52 12.58 -10.87 41.04
CA GLY A 52 12.78 -11.96 42.01
C GLY A 52 13.58 -11.71 43.31
N LYS A 53 12.83 -11.83 44.42
CA LYS A 53 13.18 -12.34 45.77
C LYS A 53 13.67 -11.37 46.88
N CYS A 54 12.87 -11.33 47.95
CA CYS A 54 13.16 -10.82 49.31
C CYS A 54 14.29 -11.63 50.00
N PRO A 55 14.99 -11.09 51.02
CA PRO A 55 14.46 -11.08 52.40
C PRO A 55 14.79 -9.83 53.27
N MET A 56 13.92 -9.56 54.26
CA MET A 56 14.13 -9.13 55.68
C MET A 56 15.21 -8.04 55.95
N SER A 57 14.99 -6.93 56.64
CA SER A 57 14.42 -6.68 57.99
C SER A 57 14.67 -5.18 58.27
N GLU A 58 13.77 -4.34 58.78
CA GLU A 58 13.49 -4.04 60.19
C GLU A 58 12.56 -2.79 60.22
N GLU A 59 11.46 -2.89 60.95
CA GLU A 59 10.66 -1.78 61.51
C GLU A 59 11.18 -1.47 62.94
N PRO A 60 10.67 -0.48 63.74
CA PRO A 60 9.67 0.57 63.47
C PRO A 60 10.05 1.96 64.07
N LYS A 61 9.24 3.00 63.80
CA LYS A 61 8.49 3.79 64.82
C LYS A 61 7.89 5.08 64.26
N GLU A 62 6.57 5.15 64.26
CA GLU A 62 5.81 6.41 64.37
C GLU A 62 5.92 6.96 65.82
N PRO A 63 5.72 8.27 66.04
CA PRO A 63 4.37 8.70 66.44
C PRO A 63 3.91 10.05 65.87
N LYS A 64 2.64 10.04 65.42
CA LYS A 64 1.52 10.98 65.63
C LYS A 64 1.74 12.50 65.73
N GLU A 65 0.90 13.15 64.91
CA GLU A 65 0.00 14.27 65.21
C GLU A 65 0.44 15.74 65.07
N GLN A 66 -0.36 16.42 64.23
CA GLN A 66 -0.87 17.80 64.34
C GLN A 66 -0.13 18.96 63.65
N ASN A 67 -0.69 19.28 62.47
CA ASN A 67 -1.30 20.57 62.11
C ASN A 67 -0.43 21.71 61.51
N LYS A 68 -0.56 21.86 60.19
CA LYS A 68 -0.71 23.09 59.38
C LYS A 68 0.26 24.26 59.60
N GLN A 69 1.22 24.47 58.69
CA GLN A 69 1.13 25.37 57.52
C GLN A 69 2.52 25.64 56.90
N ASN A 70 2.52 25.76 55.56
CA ASN A 70 3.54 26.35 54.68
C ASN A 70 4.87 25.60 54.51
N GLU A 71 5.02 24.93 53.36
CA GLU A 71 6.17 25.10 52.45
C GLU A 71 5.81 24.48 51.08
N GLU A 72 6.02 25.26 50.02
CA GLU A 72 5.70 24.93 48.62
C GLU A 72 6.53 23.73 48.14
N LYS A 73 5.84 22.75 47.53
CA LYS A 73 6.45 21.68 46.73
C LYS A 73 5.88 21.79 45.31
N PRO A 74 6.69 21.64 44.25
CA PRO A 74 6.27 21.95 42.89
C PRO A 74 5.13 21.03 42.49
N ALA A 75 4.09 21.63 41.90
CA ALA A 75 3.03 20.88 41.24
C ALA A 75 3.67 19.95 40.21
N GLU A 76 3.55 18.64 40.47
CA GLU A 76 3.66 17.61 39.45
C GLU A 76 2.62 17.99 38.39
N SER A 77 3.09 18.62 37.32
CA SER A 77 2.29 18.88 36.15
C SER A 77 1.83 17.51 35.65
N GLU A 78 0.54 17.21 35.80
CA GLU A 78 -0.11 16.16 35.01
C GLU A 78 0.18 16.48 33.55
N ILE A 79 1.17 15.80 32.98
CA ILE A 79 1.48 15.87 31.56
C ILE A 79 0.24 15.29 30.89
N PRO A 80 -0.57 16.09 30.15
CA PRO A 80 -1.63 15.50 29.36
C PRO A 80 -0.95 14.53 28.40
N LYS A 81 -1.36 13.26 28.41
CA LYS A 81 -0.95 12.30 27.39
C LYS A 81 -0.99 13.01 26.04
N PRO A 82 0.10 13.05 25.26
CA PRO A 82 0.07 13.64 23.93
C PRO A 82 -1.13 13.02 23.23
N ALA A 83 -2.08 13.85 22.78
CA ALA A 83 -3.16 13.37 21.96
C ALA A 83 -2.49 12.59 20.82
N GLU A 84 -2.70 11.27 20.78
CA GLU A 84 -2.36 10.46 19.62
C GLU A 84 -3.07 11.15 18.46
N ILE A 85 -2.31 11.93 17.68
CA ILE A 85 -2.80 12.43 16.41
C ILE A 85 -3.09 11.15 15.65
N PRO A 86 -4.36 10.82 15.33
CA PRO A 86 -4.65 9.58 14.67
C PRO A 86 -3.78 9.57 13.43
N PHE A 87 -3.00 8.50 13.26
CA PHE A 87 -2.53 8.20 11.93
C PHE A 87 -3.79 8.23 11.05
N PRO A 88 -3.72 8.87 9.87
CA PRO A 88 -4.79 8.65 8.90
C PRO A 88 -5.10 7.17 8.84
N GLU A 89 -6.36 6.81 8.98
CA GLU A 89 -6.70 5.44 8.68
C GLU A 89 -6.53 5.31 7.17
N ILE A 90 -5.46 4.61 6.73
CA ILE A 90 -5.40 4.14 5.35
C ILE A 90 -6.62 3.25 5.22
N ASP A 91 -7.57 3.67 4.41
CA ASP A 91 -8.74 2.89 4.14
C ASP A 91 -8.32 1.66 3.33
N ASN A 92 -8.01 0.59 4.06
CA ASN A 92 -7.67 -0.71 3.52
C ASN A 92 -8.93 -1.54 3.21
N GLU A 93 -10.11 -0.92 3.20
CA GLU A 93 -11.34 -1.62 2.84
C GLU A 93 -11.22 -2.20 1.41
N GLY A 94 -11.41 -3.52 1.32
CA GLY A 94 -11.33 -4.27 0.07
C GLY A 94 -9.90 -4.59 -0.40
N VAL A 95 -8.86 -4.32 0.40
CA VAL A 95 -7.52 -4.90 0.16
C VAL A 95 -7.61 -6.41 0.41
N ILE A 96 -7.11 -7.19 -0.54
CA ILE A 96 -7.05 -8.65 -0.46
C ILE A 96 -5.62 -9.09 -0.22
N GLU A 97 -5.46 -10.15 0.57
CA GLU A 97 -4.15 -10.77 0.76
C GLU A 97 -3.63 -11.30 -0.58
N ALA A 98 -2.33 -11.10 -0.80
CA ALA A 98 -1.65 -11.54 -2.00
C ALA A 98 -1.54 -13.07 -2.01
N GLU A 99 -2.42 -13.74 -2.73
CA GLU A 99 -2.28 -15.17 -3.04
C GLU A 99 -1.16 -15.41 -4.07
N GLU A 100 -0.60 -16.62 -4.07
CA GLU A 100 0.45 -16.99 -5.02
C GLU A 100 -0.06 -16.93 -6.47
N ALA A 101 0.77 -16.37 -7.36
CA ALA A 101 0.38 -16.15 -8.75
C ALA A 101 0.12 -17.47 -9.48
N VAL A 102 -1.10 -17.69 -9.95
CA VAL A 102 -1.37 -18.78 -10.88
C VAL A 102 -0.80 -18.38 -12.25
N ALA A 103 0.22 -19.12 -12.70
CA ALA A 103 0.81 -18.95 -14.03
C ALA A 103 -0.19 -19.42 -15.09
N LEU A 104 -0.69 -18.48 -15.90
CA LEU A 104 -1.59 -18.77 -17.01
C LEU A 104 -0.82 -18.78 -18.34
N PRO A 105 -1.25 -19.56 -19.33
CA PRO A 105 -0.65 -19.53 -20.67
C PRO A 105 -0.73 -18.12 -21.28
N MET A 106 0.42 -17.53 -21.61
CA MET A 106 0.52 -16.19 -22.21
C MET A 106 0.71 -16.23 -23.73
N GLY A 107 1.00 -17.41 -24.27
CA GLY A 107 1.39 -17.61 -25.67
C GLY A 107 2.69 -16.90 -26.06
N ASP A 108 3.12 -17.10 -27.31
CA ASP A 108 4.32 -16.48 -27.87
C ASP A 108 3.93 -15.25 -28.69
N SER A 109 4.15 -14.05 -28.17
CA SER A 109 3.81 -12.81 -28.88
C SER A 109 4.62 -12.53 -30.14
N SER A 110 5.68 -13.29 -30.42
CA SER A 110 6.41 -13.19 -31.69
C SER A 110 5.77 -14.01 -32.81
N LYS A 111 4.82 -14.89 -32.47
CA LYS A 111 4.06 -15.67 -33.45
C LYS A 111 3.13 -14.74 -34.24
N GLU A 112 3.25 -14.80 -35.56
CA GLU A 112 2.24 -14.27 -36.48
C GLU A 112 1.13 -15.33 -36.65
N PRO A 113 -0.07 -15.11 -36.09
CA PRO A 113 -1.16 -16.06 -36.20
C PRO A 113 -1.70 -16.12 -37.64
N THR A 114 -2.10 -17.31 -38.09
CA THR A 114 -2.76 -17.47 -39.40
C THR A 114 -4.18 -16.88 -39.38
N ASP A 115 -4.78 -16.65 -40.55
CA ASP A 115 -6.16 -16.17 -40.64
C ASP A 115 -7.15 -17.09 -39.88
N GLU A 116 -6.94 -18.41 -39.96
CA GLU A 116 -7.73 -19.41 -39.20
C GLU A 116 -7.57 -19.26 -37.68
N GLU A 117 -6.35 -18.96 -37.21
CA GLU A 117 -6.08 -18.74 -35.78
C GLU A 117 -6.65 -17.41 -35.29
N VAL A 118 -6.62 -16.36 -36.13
CA VAL A 118 -7.26 -15.08 -35.83
C VAL A 118 -8.78 -15.22 -35.76
N GLU A 119 -9.38 -15.98 -36.68
CA GLU A 119 -10.82 -16.30 -36.64
C GLU A 119 -11.18 -17.08 -35.37
N LYS A 120 -10.44 -18.15 -35.07
CA LYS A 120 -10.59 -18.90 -33.82
C LYS A 120 -10.46 -18.02 -32.58
N ALA A 121 -9.47 -17.11 -32.55
CA ALA A 121 -9.30 -16.19 -31.43
C ALA A 121 -10.50 -15.25 -31.28
N SER A 122 -11.09 -14.79 -32.40
CA SER A 122 -12.28 -13.94 -32.39
C SER A 122 -13.52 -14.69 -31.90
N GLU A 123 -13.70 -15.95 -32.29
CA GLU A 123 -14.78 -16.82 -31.82
C GLU A 123 -14.68 -17.07 -30.31
N GLU A 124 -13.49 -17.47 -29.84
CA GLU A 124 -13.24 -17.73 -28.42
C GLU A 124 -13.41 -16.45 -27.59
N ARG A 125 -12.96 -15.29 -28.09
CA ARG A 125 -13.24 -13.99 -27.48
C ARG A 125 -14.74 -13.70 -27.39
N GLY A 126 -15.52 -14.07 -28.40
CA GLY A 126 -16.98 -13.94 -28.40
C GLY A 126 -17.63 -14.75 -27.27
N LYS A 127 -17.29 -16.04 -27.19
CA LYS A 127 -17.75 -16.95 -26.12
C LYS A 127 -17.32 -16.45 -24.74
N ALA A 128 -16.09 -15.95 -24.61
CA ALA A 128 -15.58 -15.39 -23.36
C ALA A 128 -16.40 -14.17 -22.90
N GLN A 129 -16.77 -13.29 -23.83
CA GLN A 129 -17.57 -12.10 -23.54
C GLN A 129 -19.01 -12.46 -23.14
N GLU A 130 -19.58 -13.48 -23.77
CA GLU A 130 -20.90 -14.02 -23.39
C GLU A 130 -20.85 -14.61 -21.97
N ALA A 131 -19.91 -15.51 -21.69
CA ALA A 131 -19.70 -16.09 -20.37
C ALA A 131 -19.49 -15.00 -19.30
N PHE A 132 -18.69 -13.98 -19.61
CA PHE A 132 -18.46 -12.85 -18.71
C PHE A 132 -19.76 -12.08 -18.41
N SER A 133 -20.60 -11.86 -19.43
CA SER A 133 -21.87 -11.15 -19.28
C SER A 133 -22.89 -11.96 -18.46
N ASN A 134 -22.81 -13.29 -18.53
CA ASN A 134 -23.60 -14.22 -17.72
C ASN A 134 -23.05 -14.39 -16.29
N GLY A 135 -21.89 -13.80 -15.97
CA GLY A 135 -21.23 -13.91 -14.67
C GLY A 135 -20.43 -15.21 -14.48
N ASP A 136 -20.30 -16.04 -15.52
CA ASP A 136 -19.47 -17.25 -15.50
C ASP A 136 -18.01 -16.87 -15.81
N PHE A 137 -17.31 -16.42 -14.77
CA PHE A 137 -15.94 -15.92 -14.89
C PHE A 137 -14.90 -17.04 -15.14
N ASP A 138 -15.14 -18.26 -14.68
CA ASP A 138 -14.24 -19.39 -14.95
C ASP A 138 -14.34 -19.85 -16.42
N ALA A 139 -15.56 -19.90 -16.98
CA ALA A 139 -15.73 -20.15 -18.41
C ALA A 139 -15.14 -18.99 -19.25
N ALA A 140 -15.36 -17.74 -18.84
CA ALA A 140 -14.76 -16.59 -19.52
C ALA A 140 -13.23 -16.65 -19.50
N LEU A 141 -12.62 -17.03 -18.37
CA LEU A 141 -11.18 -17.20 -18.25
C LEU A 141 -10.64 -18.29 -19.20
N THR A 142 -11.37 -19.39 -19.31
CA THR A 142 -11.02 -20.51 -20.20
C THR A 142 -11.03 -20.06 -21.66
N HIS A 143 -12.12 -19.42 -22.10
CA HIS A 143 -12.25 -18.94 -23.47
C HIS A 143 -11.25 -17.82 -23.82
N PHE A 144 -10.99 -16.87 -22.90
CA PHE A 144 -9.94 -15.88 -23.13
C PHE A 144 -8.54 -16.50 -23.22
N THR A 145 -8.27 -17.57 -22.46
CA THR A 145 -6.99 -18.28 -22.55
C THR A 145 -6.84 -18.96 -23.91
N ALA A 146 -7.88 -19.65 -24.39
CA ALA A 146 -7.90 -20.24 -25.73
C ALA A 146 -7.72 -19.17 -26.84
N ALA A 147 -8.34 -18.00 -26.68
CA ALA A 147 -8.18 -16.88 -27.61
C ALA A 147 -6.73 -16.35 -27.63
N ILE A 148 -6.08 -16.25 -26.46
CA ILE A 148 -4.68 -15.81 -26.34
C ILE A 148 -3.72 -16.83 -26.95
N GLU A 149 -3.95 -18.12 -26.76
CA GLU A 149 -3.12 -19.17 -27.38
C GLU A 149 -3.21 -19.14 -28.91
N ALA A 150 -4.38 -18.80 -29.44
CA ALA A 150 -4.59 -18.63 -30.88
C ALA A 150 -3.98 -17.32 -31.41
N ASN A 151 -4.16 -16.19 -30.71
CA ASN A 151 -3.61 -14.89 -31.08
C ASN A 151 -2.90 -14.19 -29.90
N PRO A 152 -1.65 -14.58 -29.59
CA PRO A 152 -0.91 -14.08 -28.42
C PRO A 152 -0.40 -12.65 -28.55
N GLY A 153 -0.40 -12.11 -29.77
CA GLY A 153 -0.01 -10.73 -30.08
C GLY A 153 -1.12 -9.70 -29.87
N SER A 154 -2.31 -10.10 -29.40
CA SER A 154 -3.41 -9.18 -29.17
C SER A 154 -3.40 -8.60 -27.76
N ALA A 155 -2.97 -7.34 -27.62
CA ALA A 155 -3.00 -6.61 -26.34
C ALA A 155 -4.41 -6.58 -25.71
N MET A 156 -5.45 -6.52 -26.54
CA MET A 156 -6.84 -6.51 -26.09
C MET A 156 -7.21 -7.81 -25.37
N LEU A 157 -6.79 -8.97 -25.87
CA LEU A 157 -7.15 -10.26 -25.26
C LEU A 157 -6.55 -10.39 -23.86
N HIS A 158 -5.29 -10.01 -23.70
CA HIS A 158 -4.62 -9.96 -22.39
C HIS A 158 -5.33 -9.00 -21.42
N ALA A 159 -5.65 -7.77 -21.85
CA ALA A 159 -6.37 -6.81 -21.00
C ALA A 159 -7.77 -7.30 -20.61
N LYS A 160 -8.49 -7.98 -21.51
CA LYS A 160 -9.81 -8.56 -21.22
C LYS A 160 -9.72 -9.73 -20.24
N ARG A 161 -8.72 -10.61 -20.39
CA ARG A 161 -8.47 -11.69 -19.42
C ARG A 161 -8.11 -11.15 -18.04
N ALA A 162 -7.31 -10.08 -17.97
CA ALA A 162 -7.02 -9.39 -16.71
C ALA A 162 -8.29 -8.91 -15.99
N ASN A 163 -9.28 -8.37 -16.72
CA ASN A 163 -10.57 -7.99 -16.14
C ASN A 163 -11.32 -9.20 -15.55
N VAL A 164 -11.30 -10.35 -16.23
CA VAL A 164 -11.88 -11.59 -15.69
C VAL A 164 -11.17 -12.02 -14.41
N LEU A 165 -9.83 -11.96 -14.39
CA LEU A 165 -9.03 -12.29 -13.21
C LEU A 165 -9.34 -11.37 -12.03
N LEU A 166 -9.59 -10.08 -12.26
CA LEU A 166 -10.06 -9.17 -11.21
C LEU A 166 -11.43 -9.58 -10.65
N LYS A 167 -12.36 -10.05 -11.48
CA LYS A 167 -13.65 -10.58 -11.02
C LYS A 167 -13.50 -11.86 -10.20
N LEU A 168 -12.49 -12.67 -10.53
CA LEU A 168 -12.09 -13.86 -9.78
C LEU A 168 -11.22 -13.55 -8.54
N LYS A 169 -10.98 -12.28 -8.21
CA LYS A 169 -10.11 -11.83 -7.11
C LYS A 169 -8.66 -12.35 -7.21
N ARG A 170 -8.13 -12.46 -8.43
CA ARG A 170 -6.74 -12.87 -8.73
C ARG A 170 -5.90 -11.68 -9.26
N PRO A 171 -5.61 -10.66 -8.43
CA PRO A 171 -4.98 -9.42 -8.88
C PRO A 171 -3.55 -9.61 -9.39
N ILE A 172 -2.78 -10.56 -8.83
CA ILE A 172 -1.39 -10.78 -9.25
C ILE A 172 -1.32 -11.35 -10.67
N SER A 173 -2.14 -12.37 -10.97
CA SER A 173 -2.27 -12.88 -12.34
C SER A 173 -2.83 -11.80 -13.29
N ALA A 174 -3.75 -10.95 -12.81
CA ALA A 174 -4.26 -9.83 -13.61
C ALA A 174 -3.16 -8.81 -13.96
N ILE A 175 -2.24 -8.51 -13.04
CA ILE A 175 -1.09 -7.63 -13.30
C ILE A 175 -0.21 -8.20 -14.41
N ALA A 176 0.09 -9.51 -14.38
CA ALA A 176 0.90 -10.14 -15.42
C ALA A 176 0.27 -10.02 -16.81
N ASP A 177 -1.05 -10.24 -16.93
CA ASP A 177 -1.79 -10.01 -18.18
C ASP A 177 -1.77 -8.54 -18.61
N CYS A 178 -1.91 -7.60 -17.66
CA CYS A 178 -1.86 -6.17 -17.98
C CYS A 178 -0.47 -5.74 -18.45
N ASP A 179 0.59 -6.21 -17.80
CA ASP A 179 1.97 -5.95 -18.20
C ASP A 179 2.22 -6.49 -19.61
N LYS A 180 1.67 -7.68 -19.91
CA LYS A 180 1.74 -8.24 -21.25
C LYS A 180 0.99 -7.38 -22.27
N ALA A 181 -0.24 -6.96 -21.97
CA ALA A 181 -1.02 -6.07 -22.82
C ALA A 181 -0.29 -4.74 -23.11
N ILE A 182 0.31 -4.12 -22.08
CA ILE A 182 1.07 -2.88 -22.19
C ILE A 182 2.38 -3.09 -22.97
N SER A 183 3.04 -4.25 -22.82
CA SER A 183 4.25 -4.56 -23.59
C SER A 183 3.98 -4.70 -25.09
N ILE A 184 2.80 -5.21 -25.45
CA ILE A 184 2.34 -5.35 -26.84
C ILE A 184 1.86 -4.01 -27.39
N ASN A 185 1.06 -3.28 -26.62
CA ASN A 185 0.56 -1.96 -26.98
C ASN A 185 0.73 -0.98 -25.79
N PRO A 186 1.78 -0.14 -25.81
CA PRO A 186 2.03 0.85 -24.77
C PRO A 186 0.93 1.90 -24.60
N ASP A 187 0.04 2.07 -25.58
CA ASP A 187 -1.09 3.01 -25.51
C ASP A 187 -2.40 2.30 -25.09
N SER A 188 -2.32 1.06 -24.57
CA SER A 188 -3.48 0.30 -24.12
C SER A 188 -4.07 0.87 -22.82
N ALA A 189 -5.02 1.79 -22.93
CA ALA A 189 -5.74 2.36 -21.79
C ALA A 189 -6.39 1.28 -20.89
N GLN A 190 -6.92 0.20 -21.47
CA GLN A 190 -7.47 -0.93 -20.71
C GLN A 190 -6.42 -1.68 -19.90
N GLY A 191 -5.21 -1.86 -20.44
CA GLY A 191 -4.09 -2.47 -19.70
C GLY A 191 -3.76 -1.68 -18.43
N TYR A 192 -3.62 -0.36 -18.54
CA TYR A 192 -3.40 0.50 -17.39
C TYR A 192 -4.60 0.52 -16.42
N LYS A 193 -5.84 0.61 -16.93
CA LYS A 193 -7.05 0.62 -16.10
C LYS A 193 -7.13 -0.61 -15.19
N PHE A 194 -6.93 -1.80 -15.74
CA PHE A 194 -7.03 -3.04 -14.97
C PHE A 194 -5.80 -3.27 -14.08
N ARG A 195 -4.59 -2.87 -14.51
CA ARG A 195 -3.41 -2.94 -13.64
C ARG A 195 -3.54 -2.03 -12.43
N GLY A 196 -4.04 -0.81 -12.64
CA GLY A 196 -4.31 0.13 -11.57
C GLY A 196 -5.35 -0.39 -10.57
N ARG A 197 -6.42 -1.03 -11.07
CA ARG A 197 -7.40 -1.69 -10.22
C ARG A 197 -6.81 -2.87 -9.43
N ALA A 198 -5.96 -3.68 -10.06
CA ALA A 198 -5.27 -4.79 -9.40
C ALA A 198 -4.35 -4.30 -8.28
N ASN A 199 -3.59 -3.25 -8.55
CA ASN A 199 -2.72 -2.61 -7.57
C ASN A 199 -3.53 -2.04 -6.38
N ARG A 200 -4.70 -1.43 -6.63
CA ARG A 200 -5.60 -0.99 -5.55
C ARG A 200 -6.04 -2.15 -4.66
N LEU A 201 -6.41 -3.28 -5.25
CA LEU A 201 -6.80 -4.48 -4.49
C LEU A 201 -5.65 -5.05 -3.66
N LEU A 202 -4.39 -4.83 -4.06
CA LEU A 202 -3.20 -5.23 -3.32
C LEU A 202 -2.68 -4.16 -2.34
N GLY A 203 -3.40 -3.05 -2.18
CA GLY A 203 -2.94 -1.92 -1.34
C GLY A 203 -1.74 -1.16 -1.91
N LYS A 204 -1.39 -1.37 -3.19
CA LYS A 204 -0.33 -0.65 -3.91
C LYS A 204 -0.85 0.68 -4.43
N TRP A 205 -1.09 1.62 -3.52
CA TRP A 205 -1.82 2.86 -3.78
C TRP A 205 -1.13 3.80 -4.80
N VAL A 206 0.22 3.87 -4.80
CA VAL A 206 0.98 4.73 -5.73
C VAL A 206 0.86 4.22 -7.16
N GLU A 207 1.10 2.93 -7.33
CA GLU A 207 1.05 2.24 -8.61
C GLU A 207 -0.37 2.28 -9.15
N ALA A 208 -1.37 2.05 -8.29
CA ALA A 208 -2.78 2.15 -8.63
C ALA A 208 -3.14 3.54 -9.19
N LYS A 209 -2.78 4.61 -8.48
CA LYS A 209 -3.03 5.98 -8.94
C LYS A 209 -2.33 6.28 -10.26
N THR A 210 -1.06 5.89 -10.39
CA THR A 210 -0.26 6.17 -11.58
C THR A 210 -0.87 5.50 -12.81
N ASP A 211 -1.24 4.24 -12.69
CA ASP A 211 -1.88 3.48 -13.77
C ASP A 211 -3.27 4.02 -14.11
N LEU A 212 -4.13 4.29 -13.12
CA LEU A 212 -5.47 4.82 -13.35
C LEU A 212 -5.45 6.22 -13.99
N ALA A 213 -4.54 7.09 -13.55
CA ALA A 213 -4.35 8.40 -14.17
C ALA A 213 -3.85 8.28 -15.62
N THR A 214 -2.95 7.32 -15.89
CA THR A 214 -2.47 7.04 -17.24
C THR A 214 -3.60 6.52 -18.12
N ALA A 215 -4.42 5.61 -17.61
CA ALA A 215 -5.59 5.11 -18.31
C ALA A 215 -6.54 6.25 -18.71
N CYS A 216 -6.95 7.10 -17.76
CA CYS A 216 -7.83 8.25 -18.03
C CYS A 216 -7.23 9.28 -19.00
N LYS A 217 -5.89 9.40 -19.04
CA LYS A 217 -5.19 10.27 -19.99
C LYS A 217 -5.21 9.71 -21.41
N LEU A 218 -5.04 8.39 -21.56
CA LEU A 218 -5.04 7.71 -22.85
C LEU A 218 -6.46 7.63 -23.43
N ASP A 219 -7.42 7.18 -22.62
CA ASP A 219 -8.83 7.09 -22.97
C ASP A 219 -9.68 7.30 -21.72
N TYR A 220 -10.50 8.36 -21.72
CA TYR A 220 -11.31 8.68 -20.55
C TYR A 220 -12.41 7.64 -20.37
N ASP A 221 -12.39 6.98 -19.22
CA ASP A 221 -13.38 6.01 -18.80
C ASP A 221 -13.88 6.38 -17.40
N GLU A 222 -15.20 6.39 -17.22
CA GLU A 222 -15.85 6.82 -15.98
C GLU A 222 -15.45 5.92 -14.80
N ALA A 223 -15.42 4.60 -14.98
CA ALA A 223 -15.04 3.67 -13.93
C ALA A 223 -13.56 3.81 -13.54
N ALA A 224 -12.67 4.06 -14.50
CA ALA A 224 -11.26 4.35 -14.21
C ALA A 224 -11.11 5.64 -13.40
N ASN A 225 -11.89 6.68 -13.72
CA ASN A 225 -11.89 7.94 -12.98
C ASN A 225 -12.49 7.78 -11.57
N GLU A 226 -13.53 6.97 -11.40
CA GLU A 226 -14.07 6.63 -10.09
C GLU A 226 -13.04 5.90 -9.24
N TRP A 227 -12.39 4.86 -9.78
CA TRP A 227 -11.32 4.16 -9.07
C TRP A 227 -10.13 5.07 -8.78
N LEU A 228 -9.84 6.04 -9.65
CA LEU A 228 -8.81 7.04 -9.41
C LEU A 228 -9.15 7.88 -8.17
N LYS A 229 -10.41 8.30 -8.03
CA LYS A 229 -10.88 9.03 -6.83
C LYS A 229 -10.83 8.18 -5.57
N GLU A 230 -11.07 6.86 -5.66
CA GLU A 230 -10.93 5.94 -4.51
C GLU A 230 -9.49 5.90 -3.98
N VAL A 231 -8.48 5.95 -4.87
CA VAL A 231 -7.07 5.85 -4.47
C VAL A 231 -6.44 7.21 -4.10
N GLU A 232 -7.12 8.32 -4.40
CA GLU A 232 -6.61 9.68 -4.15
C GLU A 232 -6.50 10.10 -2.68
N PRO A 233 -7.48 9.80 -1.79
CA PRO A 233 -7.39 10.10 -0.37
C PRO A 233 -6.18 9.45 0.32
N ASN A 234 -5.80 8.25 -0.13
CA ASN A 234 -4.66 7.50 0.39
C ASN A 234 -3.29 8.11 -0.02
N LYS A 235 -3.27 9.24 -0.75
CA LYS A 235 -2.05 9.90 -1.27
C LYS A 235 -1.31 10.77 -0.24
N PHE A 236 -1.97 11.28 0.80
CA PHE A 236 -1.33 12.26 1.70
C PHE A 236 -0.15 11.72 2.53
N TYR A 237 0.12 10.41 2.46
CA TYR A 237 1.10 9.74 3.31
C TYR A 237 2.31 9.18 2.57
N ILE A 238 2.31 9.18 1.24
CA ILE A 238 3.38 8.51 0.47
C ILE A 238 4.48 9.49 0.03
N ILE A 239 4.22 10.81 0.07
CA ILE A 239 5.29 11.82 -0.11
C ILE A 239 6.23 11.87 1.12
N ILE A 240 5.84 11.28 2.26
CA ILE A 240 6.64 11.30 3.50
C ILE A 240 7.73 10.20 3.50
N ILE A 241 7.66 9.21 2.61
CA ILE A 241 8.52 8.00 2.65
C ILE A 241 9.58 7.95 1.52
N VAL A 242 9.62 8.93 0.59
CA VAL A 242 10.66 9.02 -0.46
C VAL A 242 11.58 10.20 -0.19
#